data_AF-A0A839Y2Y5-F1
#
_entry.id   AF-A0A839Y2Y5-F1
#
_cell.length_a   1.000
_cell.length_b   1.000
_cell.length_c   1.000
_cell.angle_alpha   90.00
_cell.angle_beta   90.00
_cell.angle_gamma   90.00
#
_symmetry.space_group_name_H-M   'P 1'
#
loop_
_entity.id
_entity.type
_entity.pdbx_description
1 polymer ?
#
loop_
_entity_poly.entity_id
_entity_poly.type
_entity_poly.pdbx_seq_one_letter_code
_entity_poly.pdbx_strand_id
1 'polypeptide(L)'
;MGADPVLLDDVLRLLAAAGTTGELTTGGSALRRAHRDAPLVLLGADVLASAAVQALPRRPGVLVVVDGEPDTAVWPAAVAVGAERVVVLPRDETWLVERVAAAVRAPVRPGWVVAVGGAGGGAGASTLATALALAARPSAGEGVLLVDGDGWAGGLDLLLGAEGSPGLRWPELAAVSGRVGGPALAAALPEACGVPVLAASREQPGEVPAEALLAVVTGARDTGCGVVVDLPVRGTAAEPVLAEADLAVLLVPARLRSAAVARALLTGERSPWSSAVVVFRVLPGGLSRGQVADVVGRPVVAELAVDRSAVPRSERGEPPSVAARSPFGLVSRQLLGRLPGRAA
;
A
#
# COMPACT_ATOMS: atom_id res chain seq x y z
N MET A 1 13.08 -27.11 5.79
CA MET A 1 13.46 -28.53 5.58
C MET A 1 14.97 -28.62 5.55
N GLY A 2 15.58 -29.52 6.31
CA GLY A 2 16.99 -29.89 6.23
C GLY A 2 17.15 -31.27 6.88
N ALA A 3 17.99 -32.13 6.30
CA ALA A 3 18.38 -33.43 6.83
C ALA A 3 19.64 -33.35 7.70
N ASP A 4 20.38 -32.24 7.64
CA ASP A 4 21.48 -31.93 8.55
C ASP A 4 20.94 -31.42 9.91
N PRO A 5 21.12 -32.18 11.01
CA PRO A 5 20.65 -31.79 12.34
C PRO A 5 21.39 -30.57 12.91
N VAL A 6 22.66 -30.35 12.53
CA VAL A 6 23.46 -29.22 13.05
C VAL A 6 22.96 -27.91 12.45
N LEU A 7 22.79 -27.88 11.13
CA LEU A 7 22.23 -26.73 10.42
C LEU A 7 20.79 -26.42 10.87
N LEU A 8 19.99 -27.45 11.15
CA LEU A 8 18.65 -27.29 11.68
C LEU A 8 18.66 -26.63 13.07
N ASP A 9 19.51 -27.09 13.98
CA ASP A 9 19.64 -26.50 15.32
C ASP A 9 20.09 -25.03 15.26
N ASP A 10 21.02 -24.70 14.37
CA ASP A 10 21.44 -23.31 14.14
C ASP A 10 20.30 -22.44 13.60
N VAL A 11 19.54 -22.93 12.62
CA VAL A 11 18.38 -22.21 12.12
C VAL A 11 17.33 -22.03 13.22
N LEU A 12 17.03 -23.06 14.02
CA LEU A 12 16.07 -22.95 15.12
C LEU A 12 16.51 -21.95 16.18
N ARG A 13 17.82 -21.92 16.51
CA ARG A 13 18.41 -20.91 17.40
C ARG A 13 18.24 -19.49 16.84
N LEU A 14 18.45 -19.29 15.54
CA LEU A 14 18.28 -17.99 14.89
C LEU A 14 16.81 -17.56 14.79
N LEU A 15 15.87 -18.50 14.56
CA LEU A 15 14.44 -18.23 14.63
C LEU A 15 14.03 -17.77 16.03
N ALA A 16 14.53 -18.42 17.08
CA ALA A 16 14.29 -18.03 18.46
C ALA A 16 14.86 -16.63 18.76
N ALA A 17 16.07 -16.31 18.25
CA ALA A 17 16.65 -14.97 18.36
C ALA A 17 15.81 -13.89 17.65
N ALA A 18 15.12 -14.26 16.56
CA ALA A 18 14.16 -13.41 15.87
C ALA A 18 12.78 -13.33 16.55
N GLY A 19 12.59 -14.01 17.69
CA GLY A 19 11.35 -14.01 18.47
C GLY A 19 10.25 -14.89 17.88
N THR A 20 10.59 -15.90 17.08
CA THR A 20 9.63 -16.80 16.44
C THR A 20 9.99 -18.27 16.60
N THR A 21 9.09 -19.16 16.20
CA THR A 21 9.34 -20.59 16.07
C THR A 21 9.03 -21.04 14.65
N GLY A 22 9.75 -22.05 14.16
CA GLY A 22 9.55 -22.62 12.84
C GLY A 22 8.72 -23.90 12.89
N GLU A 23 7.87 -24.11 11.89
CA GLU A 23 7.26 -25.42 11.64
C GLU A 23 8.18 -26.26 10.74
N LEU A 24 8.71 -27.36 11.28
CA LEU A 24 9.48 -28.32 10.49
C LEU A 24 8.54 -29.31 9.82
N THR A 25 8.47 -29.27 8.49
CA THR A 25 7.71 -30.24 7.70
C THR A 25 8.63 -31.05 6.81
N THR A 26 8.44 -32.37 6.76
CA THR A 26 9.19 -33.29 5.90
C THR A 26 8.25 -33.94 4.87
N GLY A 27 8.24 -33.42 3.64
CA GLY A 27 7.51 -34.02 2.51
C GLY A 27 5.98 -34.09 2.62
N GLY A 28 5.34 -34.71 1.62
CA GLY A 28 3.90 -34.98 1.61
C GLY A 28 2.99 -33.76 1.38
N SER A 29 1.72 -33.91 1.74
CA SER A 29 0.69 -32.85 1.63
C SER A 29 0.89 -31.70 2.62
N ALA A 30 1.46 -32.00 3.80
CA ALA A 30 1.84 -31.00 4.79
C ALA A 30 2.86 -30.01 4.21
N LEU A 31 3.86 -30.50 3.45
CA LEU A 31 4.90 -29.64 2.86
C LEU A 31 4.31 -28.61 1.91
N ARG A 32 3.38 -29.03 1.04
CA ARG A 32 2.71 -28.11 0.11
C ARG A 32 1.87 -27.06 0.84
N ARG A 33 1.20 -27.44 1.93
CA ARG A 33 0.40 -26.51 2.74
C ARG A 33 1.29 -25.49 3.45
N ALA A 34 2.32 -25.94 4.15
CA ALA A 34 3.28 -25.07 4.82
C ALA A 34 3.98 -24.13 3.83
N HIS A 35 4.37 -24.63 2.65
CA HIS A 35 4.98 -23.82 1.60
C HIS A 35 4.05 -22.73 1.05
N ARG A 36 2.74 -23.00 0.96
CA ARG A 36 1.75 -22.02 0.51
C ARG A 36 1.45 -20.96 1.58
N ASP A 37 1.33 -21.40 2.83
CA ASP A 37 0.75 -20.57 3.90
C ASP A 37 1.81 -19.82 4.74
N ALA A 38 3.07 -20.25 4.72
CA ALA A 38 4.13 -19.64 5.53
C ALA A 38 4.53 -18.23 5.02
N PRO A 39 4.81 -17.26 5.90
CA PRO A 39 5.32 -15.94 5.48
C PRO A 39 6.76 -16.00 4.93
N LEU A 40 7.54 -17.00 5.37
CA LEU A 40 8.91 -17.26 4.94
C LEU A 40 9.16 -18.78 4.94
N VAL A 41 9.85 -19.27 3.92
CA VAL A 41 10.21 -20.69 3.77
C VAL A 41 11.73 -20.80 3.77
N LEU A 42 12.27 -21.61 4.69
CA LEU A 42 13.70 -21.93 4.78
C LEU A 42 13.95 -23.36 4.28
N LEU A 43 14.78 -23.49 3.24
CA LEU A 43 15.22 -24.75 2.65
C LEU A 43 16.71 -24.94 2.90
N GLY A 44 17.13 -26.08 3.44
CA GLY A 44 18.54 -26.47 3.46
C GLY A 44 19.03 -26.78 2.05
N ALA A 45 20.31 -26.49 1.78
CA ALA A 45 20.93 -26.80 0.49
C ALA A 45 20.87 -28.31 0.15
N ASP A 46 20.92 -29.16 1.17
CA ASP A 46 20.88 -30.62 1.11
C ASP A 46 19.56 -31.20 0.57
N VAL A 47 18.43 -30.50 0.74
CA VAL A 47 17.12 -30.96 0.28
C VAL A 47 16.73 -30.43 -1.11
N LEU A 48 17.54 -29.56 -1.71
CA LEU A 48 17.22 -28.91 -2.99
C LEU A 48 17.05 -29.91 -4.14
N ALA A 49 17.79 -31.00 -4.16
CA ALA A 49 17.69 -32.04 -5.20
C ALA A 49 16.48 -32.96 -5.01
N SER A 50 15.74 -32.86 -3.90
CA SER A 50 14.62 -33.76 -3.64
C SER A 50 13.42 -33.48 -4.57
N ALA A 51 12.79 -34.55 -5.06
CA ALA A 51 11.60 -34.43 -5.91
C ALA A 51 10.45 -33.67 -5.23
N ALA A 52 10.35 -33.76 -3.90
CA ALA A 52 9.35 -33.05 -3.11
C ALA A 52 9.57 -31.53 -3.16
N VAL A 53 10.81 -31.05 -3.08
CA VAL A 53 11.17 -29.62 -3.18
C VAL A 53 11.03 -29.13 -4.62
N GLN A 54 11.51 -29.91 -5.60
CA GLN A 54 11.43 -29.56 -7.01
C GLN A 54 9.98 -29.46 -7.53
N ALA A 55 9.04 -30.16 -6.87
CA ALA A 55 7.62 -30.08 -7.18
C ALA A 55 6.88 -28.90 -6.51
N LEU A 56 7.55 -28.08 -5.69
CA LEU A 56 6.93 -26.92 -5.07
C LEU A 56 6.77 -25.76 -6.07
N PRO A 57 5.63 -25.05 -6.08
CA PRO A 57 5.46 -23.88 -6.92
C PRO A 57 6.39 -22.74 -6.47
N ARG A 58 6.92 -21.97 -7.40
CA ARG A 58 7.74 -20.79 -7.07
C ARG A 58 6.91 -19.71 -6.39
N ARG A 59 7.49 -19.02 -5.42
CA ARG A 59 6.88 -17.88 -4.70
C ARG A 59 7.95 -16.97 -4.07
N PRO A 60 7.60 -15.72 -3.75
CA PRO A 60 8.44 -14.86 -2.90
C PRO A 60 8.62 -15.46 -1.49
N GLY A 61 9.72 -15.10 -0.82
CA GLY A 61 9.99 -15.53 0.55
C GLY A 61 10.50 -16.97 0.68
N VAL A 62 11.26 -17.46 -0.30
CA VAL A 62 11.98 -18.74 -0.23
C VAL A 62 13.46 -18.45 -0.05
N LEU A 63 14.07 -18.92 1.03
CA LEU A 63 15.51 -18.80 1.29
C LEU A 63 16.15 -20.18 1.30
N VAL A 64 17.34 -20.28 0.73
CA VAL A 64 18.20 -21.46 0.84
C VAL A 64 19.23 -21.18 1.92
N VAL A 65 19.39 -22.09 2.88
CA VAL A 65 20.37 -22.00 3.96
C VAL A 65 21.45 -23.05 3.74
N VAL A 66 22.71 -22.66 3.88
CA VAL A 66 23.88 -23.52 3.76
C VAL A 66 24.81 -23.26 4.94
N ASP A 67 25.44 -24.33 5.44
CA ASP A 67 26.55 -24.22 6.38
C ASP A 67 27.86 -24.09 5.60
N GLY A 68 28.62 -23.02 5.85
CA GLY A 68 29.87 -22.76 5.14
C GLY A 68 29.72 -22.38 3.66
N GLU A 69 30.85 -22.35 2.94
CA GLU A 69 30.90 -21.88 1.55
C GLU A 69 30.07 -22.79 0.62
N PRO A 70 29.09 -22.24 -0.13
CA PRO A 70 28.23 -23.04 -0.98
C PRO A 70 28.97 -23.62 -2.19
N ASP A 71 28.77 -24.91 -2.43
CA ASP A 71 29.19 -25.55 -3.68
C ASP A 71 28.57 -24.86 -4.90
N THR A 72 29.26 -24.91 -6.03
CA THR A 72 28.79 -24.33 -7.30
C THR A 72 27.43 -24.88 -7.75
N ALA A 73 27.08 -26.10 -7.34
CA ALA A 73 25.80 -26.75 -7.63
C ALA A 73 24.60 -26.15 -6.86
N VAL A 74 24.83 -25.46 -5.74
CA VAL A 74 23.76 -24.86 -4.92
C VAL A 74 23.09 -23.71 -5.66
N TRP A 75 23.86 -22.92 -6.42
CA TRP A 75 23.34 -21.72 -7.09
C TRP A 75 22.28 -22.03 -8.16
N PRO A 76 22.51 -22.94 -9.14
CA PRO A 76 21.48 -23.31 -10.10
C PRO A 76 20.25 -23.96 -9.43
N ALA A 77 20.47 -24.75 -8.38
CA ALA A 77 19.38 -25.42 -7.66
C ALA A 77 18.50 -24.43 -6.88
N ALA A 78 19.11 -23.41 -6.25
CA ALA A 78 18.40 -22.31 -5.60
C ALA A 78 17.55 -21.50 -6.60
N VAL A 79 18.09 -21.23 -7.79
CA VAL A 79 17.34 -20.57 -8.88
C VAL A 79 16.18 -21.44 -9.37
N ALA A 80 16.38 -22.75 -9.50
CA ALA A 80 15.34 -23.67 -9.96
C ALA A 80 14.09 -23.63 -9.05
N VAL A 81 14.28 -23.56 -7.73
CA VAL A 81 13.21 -23.48 -6.74
C VAL A 81 12.67 -22.05 -6.52
N GLY A 82 13.24 -21.06 -7.19
CA GLY A 82 12.84 -19.64 -7.08
C GLY A 82 13.26 -18.99 -5.76
N ALA A 83 14.42 -19.37 -5.23
CA ALA A 83 14.95 -18.79 -4.00
C ALA A 83 15.26 -17.30 -4.17
N GLU A 84 14.83 -16.50 -3.20
CA GLU A 84 15.16 -15.07 -3.06
C GLU A 84 16.65 -14.89 -2.78
N ARG A 85 17.26 -15.78 -1.97
CA ARG A 85 18.67 -15.71 -1.58
C ARG A 85 19.20 -17.06 -1.06
N VAL A 86 20.50 -17.28 -1.25
CA VAL A 86 21.30 -18.30 -0.54
C VAL A 86 21.97 -17.63 0.67
N VAL A 87 21.71 -18.15 1.86
CA VAL A 87 22.12 -17.65 3.18
C VAL A 87 23.21 -18.56 3.71
N VAL A 88 24.41 -18.02 3.90
CA VAL A 88 25.59 -18.77 4.34
C VAL A 88 25.78 -18.58 5.83
N LEU A 89 25.65 -19.64 6.64
CA LEU A 89 25.91 -19.57 8.08
C LEU A 89 27.37 -19.95 8.39
N PRO A 90 28.00 -19.32 9.40
CA PRO A 90 27.45 -18.26 10.28
C PRO A 90 27.54 -16.84 9.67
N ARG A 91 28.05 -16.67 8.46
CA ARG A 91 28.33 -15.36 7.84
C ARG A 91 27.12 -14.42 7.75
N ASP A 92 25.95 -14.96 7.42
CA ASP A 92 24.70 -14.22 7.19
C ASP A 92 23.71 -14.33 8.39
N GLU A 93 24.16 -14.73 9.60
CA GLU A 93 23.28 -14.90 10.78
C GLU A 93 22.45 -13.64 11.09
N THR A 94 23.10 -12.47 11.20
CA THR A 94 22.43 -11.19 11.49
C THR A 94 21.37 -10.87 10.44
N TRP A 95 21.71 -11.05 9.17
CA TRP A 95 20.78 -10.82 8.06
C TRP A 95 19.58 -11.78 8.13
N LEU A 96 19.83 -13.06 8.45
CA LEU A 96 18.76 -14.06 8.57
C LEU A 96 17.81 -13.71 9.72
N VAL A 97 18.33 -13.32 10.89
CA VAL A 97 17.54 -12.89 12.04
C VAL A 97 16.67 -11.68 11.68
N GLU A 98 17.24 -10.66 11.03
CA GLU A 98 16.50 -9.49 10.57
C GLU A 98 15.40 -9.85 9.54
N ARG A 99 15.73 -10.72 8.58
CA ARG A 99 14.79 -11.15 7.53
C ARG A 99 13.64 -11.99 8.07
N VAL A 100 13.90 -12.86 9.05
CA VAL A 100 12.89 -13.65 9.77
C VAL A 100 12.03 -12.73 10.62
N ALA A 101 12.64 -11.84 11.41
CA ALA A 101 11.89 -10.92 12.26
C ALA A 101 11.00 -9.98 11.44
N ALA A 102 11.39 -9.63 10.21
CA ALA A 102 10.55 -8.90 9.27
C ALA A 102 9.39 -9.77 8.72
N ALA A 103 9.64 -11.04 8.40
CA ALA A 103 8.60 -11.95 7.91
C ALA A 103 7.52 -12.27 8.95
N VAL A 104 7.91 -12.35 10.23
CA VAL A 104 7.01 -12.64 11.35
C VAL A 104 6.21 -11.41 11.77
N ARG A 105 6.75 -10.21 11.55
CA ARG A 105 6.07 -8.93 11.76
C ARG A 105 5.17 -8.50 10.59
N ALA A 106 5.24 -9.19 9.45
CA ALA A 106 4.28 -8.99 8.36
C ALA A 106 2.93 -9.61 8.77
N PRO A 107 1.81 -8.88 8.71
CA PRO A 107 0.50 -9.46 8.94
C PRO A 107 0.21 -10.57 7.95
N VAL A 108 -0.73 -11.45 8.32
CA VAL A 108 -1.17 -12.61 7.54
C VAL A 108 -1.63 -12.21 6.12
N ARG A 109 -1.93 -10.93 5.88
CA ARG A 109 -2.13 -10.31 4.57
C ARG A 109 -1.56 -8.88 4.56
N PRO A 110 -0.96 -8.42 3.45
CA PRO A 110 -0.64 -7.01 3.28
C PRO A 110 -1.92 -6.17 3.35
N GLY A 111 -1.76 -4.90 3.71
CA GLY A 111 -2.82 -3.91 3.63
C GLY A 111 -3.22 -3.61 2.18
N TRP A 112 -4.09 -2.62 2.01
CA TRP A 112 -4.60 -2.20 0.71
C TRP A 112 -4.15 -0.78 0.39
N VAL A 113 -4.06 -0.44 -0.89
CA VAL A 113 -3.70 0.89 -1.38
C VAL A 113 -4.82 1.45 -2.25
N VAL A 114 -5.34 2.62 -1.90
CA VAL A 114 -6.28 3.39 -2.71
C VAL A 114 -5.60 4.68 -3.17
N ALA A 115 -5.44 4.85 -4.47
CA ALA A 115 -4.94 6.09 -5.05
C ALA A 115 -6.13 6.96 -5.51
N VAL A 116 -6.13 8.24 -5.16
CA VAL A 116 -7.21 9.17 -5.47
C VAL A 116 -6.66 10.33 -6.28
N GLY A 117 -7.30 10.64 -7.42
CA GLY A 117 -6.96 11.78 -8.25
C GLY A 117 -8.19 12.55 -8.69
N GLY A 118 -8.00 13.79 -9.14
CA GLY A 118 -9.06 14.67 -9.61
C GLY A 118 -8.89 15.07 -11.07
N ALA A 119 -9.95 14.98 -11.87
CA ALA A 119 -9.95 15.44 -13.26
C ALA A 119 -10.03 16.98 -13.35
N GLY A 120 -8.94 17.64 -12.93
CA GLY A 120 -8.75 19.08 -12.87
C GLY A 120 -8.63 19.63 -11.44
N GLY A 121 -8.06 20.84 -11.33
CA GLY A 121 -7.94 21.55 -10.05
C GLY A 121 -9.31 21.81 -9.40
N GLY A 122 -9.39 21.65 -8.08
CA GLY A 122 -10.63 21.82 -7.32
C GLY A 122 -11.69 20.73 -7.54
N ALA A 123 -11.32 19.57 -8.09
CA ALA A 123 -12.24 18.45 -8.25
C ALA A 123 -12.78 17.92 -6.91
N GLY A 124 -12.01 18.07 -5.83
CA GLY A 124 -12.31 17.53 -4.50
C GLY A 124 -11.64 16.19 -4.20
N ALA A 125 -10.54 15.88 -4.91
CA ALA A 125 -9.79 14.63 -4.74
C ALA A 125 -9.25 14.48 -3.31
N SER A 126 -8.58 15.52 -2.80
CA SER A 126 -8.09 15.59 -1.42
C SER A 126 -9.19 15.35 -0.40
N THR A 127 -10.34 16.00 -0.54
CA THR A 127 -11.49 15.78 0.36
C THR A 127 -12.03 14.35 0.29
N LEU A 128 -12.07 13.76 -0.91
CA LEU A 128 -12.47 12.35 -1.09
C LEU A 128 -11.44 11.39 -0.49
N ALA A 129 -10.14 11.65 -0.65
CA ALA A 129 -9.06 10.87 -0.07
C ALA A 129 -9.15 10.90 1.46
N THR A 130 -9.31 12.08 2.06
CA THR A 130 -9.55 12.24 3.50
C THR A 130 -10.80 11.47 3.95
N ALA A 131 -11.91 11.57 3.20
CA ALA A 131 -13.14 10.84 3.52
C ALA A 131 -12.97 9.31 3.41
N LEU A 132 -12.18 8.82 2.47
CA LEU A 132 -11.89 7.39 2.33
C LEU A 132 -11.07 6.89 3.53
N ALA A 133 -10.02 7.61 3.90
CA ALA A 133 -9.18 7.24 5.04
C ALA A 133 -9.99 7.20 6.34
N LEU A 134 -10.78 8.25 6.59
CA LEU A 134 -11.65 8.34 7.77
C LEU A 134 -12.74 7.27 7.78
N ALA A 135 -13.33 6.91 6.63
CA ALA A 135 -14.34 5.87 6.55
C ALA A 135 -13.77 4.45 6.67
N ALA A 136 -12.50 4.27 6.31
CA ALA A 136 -11.81 3.00 6.32
C ALA A 136 -11.19 2.65 7.69
N ARG A 137 -11.17 3.62 8.62
CA ARG A 137 -10.61 3.45 9.96
C ARG A 137 -11.22 2.22 10.66
N PRO A 138 -10.40 1.30 11.16
CA PRO A 138 -10.91 0.12 11.85
C PRO A 138 -11.47 0.49 13.23
N SER A 139 -12.34 -0.36 13.78
CA SER A 139 -12.66 -0.33 15.22
C SER A 139 -11.61 -1.06 16.07
N ALA A 140 -10.89 -2.01 15.47
CA ALA A 140 -9.74 -2.74 16.02
C ALA A 140 -8.94 -3.34 14.85
N GLY A 141 -7.62 -3.49 15.00
CA GLY A 141 -6.72 -4.00 13.94
C GLY A 141 -5.80 -2.92 13.35
N GLU A 142 -5.20 -3.23 12.21
CA GLU A 142 -4.23 -2.36 11.52
C GLU A 142 -4.90 -1.08 11.00
N GLY A 143 -4.25 0.06 11.23
CA GLY A 143 -4.79 1.40 10.97
C GLY A 143 -4.92 1.75 9.49
N VAL A 144 -5.21 3.03 9.24
CA VAL A 144 -5.22 3.62 7.89
C VAL A 144 -4.35 4.85 7.86
N LEU A 145 -3.44 4.92 6.90
CA LEU A 145 -2.55 6.04 6.64
C LEU A 145 -3.10 6.89 5.50
N LEU A 146 -3.15 8.21 5.69
CA LEU A 146 -3.43 9.17 4.63
C LEU A 146 -2.12 9.82 4.17
N VAL A 147 -1.86 9.79 2.87
CA VAL A 147 -0.63 10.32 2.27
C VAL A 147 -0.98 11.36 1.21
N ASP A 148 -0.42 12.56 1.36
CA ASP A 148 -0.42 13.60 0.35
C ASP A 148 0.69 13.31 -0.67
N GLY A 149 0.35 13.14 -1.93
CA GLY A 149 1.32 12.91 -3.01
C GLY A 149 1.77 14.19 -3.71
N ASP A 150 1.27 15.36 -3.29
CA ASP A 150 1.62 16.66 -3.87
C ASP A 150 2.30 17.56 -2.83
N GLY A 151 3.62 17.58 -2.84
CA GLY A 151 4.41 18.41 -1.91
C GLY A 151 4.36 19.92 -2.20
N TRP A 152 3.67 20.32 -3.27
CA TRP A 152 3.37 21.73 -3.58
C TRP A 152 1.95 22.15 -3.15
N ALA A 153 1.13 21.20 -2.68
CA ALA A 153 -0.21 21.49 -2.17
C ALA A 153 -0.16 22.17 -0.79
N GLY A 154 -1.31 22.64 -0.32
CA GLY A 154 -1.44 23.27 1.00
C GLY A 154 -1.28 22.32 2.19
N GLY A 155 -1.20 21.01 1.95
CA GLY A 155 -1.14 19.95 2.96
C GLY A 155 -2.52 19.40 3.34
N LEU A 156 -2.66 18.08 3.35
CA LEU A 156 -3.87 17.39 3.82
C LEU A 156 -4.16 17.59 5.31
N ASP A 157 -3.16 17.96 6.10
CA ASP A 157 -3.29 18.25 7.52
C ASP A 157 -4.17 19.49 7.80
N LEU A 158 -4.17 20.49 6.91
CA LEU A 158 -5.12 21.60 6.96
C LEU A 158 -6.57 21.15 6.83
N LEU A 159 -6.86 20.19 5.94
CA LEU A 159 -8.23 19.66 5.78
C LEU A 159 -8.73 18.92 7.03
N LEU A 160 -7.78 18.45 7.85
CA LEU A 160 -8.00 17.66 9.04
C LEU A 160 -7.93 18.50 10.33
N GLY A 161 -7.48 19.75 10.26
CA GLY A 161 -7.23 20.60 11.44
C GLY A 161 -6.02 20.13 12.26
N ALA A 162 -5.07 19.44 11.63
CA ALA A 162 -3.88 18.86 12.24
C ALA A 162 -2.60 19.68 11.98
N GLU A 163 -2.72 20.87 11.39
CA GLU A 163 -1.58 21.68 10.96
C GLU A 163 -0.71 22.21 12.10
N GLY A 164 -1.23 22.27 13.32
CA GLY A 164 -0.48 22.61 14.54
C GLY A 164 0.03 21.38 15.31
N SER A 165 -0.31 20.17 14.86
CA SER A 165 0.11 18.95 15.53
C SER A 165 1.57 18.62 15.21
N PRO A 166 2.40 18.27 16.21
CA PRO A 166 3.79 17.90 15.96
C PRO A 166 3.87 16.58 15.19
N GLY A 167 4.89 16.45 14.35
CA GLY A 167 5.20 15.21 13.63
C GLY A 167 5.87 15.47 12.29
N LEU A 168 6.20 14.40 11.57
CA LEU A 168 6.92 14.47 10.31
C LEU A 168 6.02 14.94 9.15
N ARG A 169 6.62 15.65 8.20
CA ARG A 169 6.07 16.04 6.90
C ARG A 169 7.03 15.55 5.81
N TRP A 170 6.75 15.88 4.55
CA TRP A 170 7.60 15.46 3.43
C TRP A 170 9.08 15.87 3.51
N PRO A 171 9.45 17.10 3.94
CA PRO A 171 10.86 17.49 4.01
C PRO A 171 11.70 16.55 4.87
N GLU A 172 11.15 16.04 5.97
CA GLU A 172 11.83 15.12 6.88
C GLU A 172 12.00 13.70 6.28
N LEU A 173 11.23 13.37 5.24
CA LEU A 173 11.23 12.06 4.58
C LEU A 173 11.82 12.11 3.16
N ALA A 174 12.26 13.27 2.68
CA ALA A 174 12.71 13.45 1.30
C ALA A 174 13.92 12.58 0.91
N ALA A 175 14.77 12.19 1.87
CA ALA A 175 15.93 11.33 1.66
C ALA A 175 15.66 9.84 1.91
N VAL A 176 14.43 9.48 2.27
CA VAL A 176 14.07 8.11 2.59
C VAL A 176 13.97 7.29 1.32
N SER A 177 14.80 6.26 1.23
CA SER A 177 14.76 5.23 0.20
C SER A 177 14.77 3.84 0.86
N GLY A 178 14.15 2.86 0.23
CA GLY A 178 14.08 1.49 0.75
C GLY A 178 12.94 1.25 1.74
N ARG A 179 13.14 0.37 2.73
CA ARG A 179 12.06 -0.11 3.61
C ARG A 179 11.77 0.89 4.73
N VAL A 180 10.52 1.36 4.78
CA VAL A 180 10.02 2.21 5.87
C VAL A 180 9.21 1.37 6.86
N GLY A 181 9.48 1.51 8.15
CA GLY A 181 8.72 0.81 9.19
C GLY A 181 7.35 1.46 9.40
N GLY A 182 6.29 0.86 8.85
CA GLY A 182 4.91 1.38 8.88
C GLY A 182 4.43 1.90 10.25
N PRO A 183 4.49 1.10 11.34
CA PRO A 183 4.05 1.54 12.67
C PRO A 183 4.87 2.71 13.24
N ALA A 184 6.19 2.70 13.02
CA ALA A 184 7.07 3.77 13.49
C ALA A 184 6.81 5.07 12.70
N LEU A 185 6.59 4.96 11.39
CA LEU A 185 6.17 6.09 10.56
C LEU A 185 4.84 6.65 11.06
N ALA A 186 3.80 5.82 11.18
CA ALA A 186 2.48 6.24 11.62
C ALA A 186 2.51 6.96 12.97
N ALA A 187 3.30 6.48 13.94
CA ALA A 187 3.45 7.09 15.25
C ALA A 187 4.24 8.42 15.23
N ALA A 188 5.04 8.67 14.20
CA ALA A 188 5.80 9.89 14.01
C ALA A 188 5.05 10.95 13.20
N LEU A 189 3.91 10.60 12.61
CA LEU A 189 3.08 11.52 11.82
C LEU A 189 2.04 12.22 12.71
N PRO A 190 1.64 13.44 12.33
CA PRO A 190 0.45 14.07 12.88
C PRO A 190 -0.77 13.20 12.66
N GLU A 191 -1.64 13.10 13.67
CA GLU A 191 -2.85 12.30 13.63
C GLU A 191 -4.09 13.19 13.78
N ALA A 192 -5.10 12.94 12.96
CA ALA A 192 -6.42 13.52 13.14
C ALA A 192 -7.49 12.44 13.04
N CYS A 193 -8.43 12.46 13.99
CA CYS A 193 -9.56 11.54 13.99
C CYS A 193 -9.17 10.05 13.89
N GLY A 194 -8.03 9.64 14.47
CA GLY A 194 -7.53 8.27 14.41
C GLY A 194 -6.85 7.91 13.09
N VAL A 195 -6.49 8.89 12.25
CA VAL A 195 -5.82 8.71 10.97
C VAL A 195 -4.52 9.51 10.96
N PRO A 196 -3.35 8.84 10.97
CA PRO A 196 -2.07 9.47 10.71
C PRO A 196 -2.04 10.07 9.29
N VAL A 197 -1.47 11.26 9.16
CA VAL A 197 -1.36 11.98 7.89
C VAL A 197 0.07 12.41 7.59
N LEU A 198 0.58 11.95 6.45
CA LEU A 198 1.79 12.51 5.83
C LEU A 198 1.37 13.59 4.83
N ALA A 199 1.67 14.84 5.14
CA ALA A 199 1.28 16.01 4.34
C ALA A 199 2.49 16.78 3.78
N ALA A 200 2.23 17.63 2.79
CA ALA A 200 3.17 18.66 2.33
C ALA A 200 3.57 19.60 3.48
N SER A 201 4.79 20.14 3.43
CA SER A 201 5.19 21.23 4.31
C SER A 201 4.96 22.56 3.60
N ARG A 202 4.41 23.53 4.34
CA ARG A 202 4.20 24.89 3.83
C ARG A 202 5.45 25.77 4.01
N GLU A 203 6.29 25.39 4.97
CA GLU A 203 7.54 26.05 5.32
C GLU A 203 8.65 25.64 4.33
N GLN A 204 8.62 24.39 3.86
CA GLN A 204 9.56 23.82 2.90
C GLN A 204 8.79 23.05 1.79
N PRO A 205 8.03 23.76 0.93
CA PRO A 205 7.31 23.13 -0.17
C PRO A 205 8.31 22.58 -1.21
N GLY A 206 7.98 21.44 -1.81
CA GLY A 206 8.89 20.77 -2.73
C GLY A 206 8.27 19.58 -3.45
N GLU A 207 8.95 19.10 -4.49
CA GLU A 207 8.55 17.86 -5.17
C GLU A 207 8.69 16.68 -4.21
N VAL A 208 7.68 15.81 -4.15
CA VAL A 208 7.75 14.55 -3.42
C VAL A 208 8.50 13.54 -4.30
N PRO A 209 9.67 13.02 -3.86
CA PRO A 209 10.39 12.03 -4.63
C PRO A 209 9.57 10.76 -4.81
N ALA A 210 9.48 10.27 -6.05
CA ALA A 210 8.71 9.07 -6.38
C ALA A 210 9.11 7.84 -5.56
N GLU A 211 10.42 7.69 -5.29
CA GLU A 211 10.97 6.62 -4.47
C GLU A 211 10.55 6.71 -3.00
N ALA A 212 10.55 7.93 -2.42
CA ALA A 212 10.15 8.16 -1.04
C ALA A 212 8.65 7.91 -0.87
N LEU A 213 7.83 8.36 -1.83
CA LEU A 213 6.40 8.09 -1.85
C LEU A 213 6.10 6.60 -1.92
N LEU A 214 6.75 5.89 -2.84
CA LEU A 214 6.58 4.45 -2.97
C LEU A 214 7.04 3.70 -1.71
N ALA A 215 8.17 4.11 -1.12
CA ALA A 215 8.72 3.52 0.11
C ALA A 215 7.77 3.68 1.32
N VAL A 216 7.14 4.84 1.47
CA VAL A 216 6.12 5.08 2.50
C VAL A 216 4.88 4.21 2.27
N VAL A 217 4.36 4.19 1.03
CA VAL A 217 3.14 3.44 0.69
C VAL A 217 3.34 1.94 0.89
N THR A 218 4.42 1.39 0.34
CA THR A 218 4.74 -0.05 0.46
C THR A 218 5.10 -0.43 1.89
N GLY A 219 5.88 0.39 2.60
CA GLY A 219 6.24 0.17 3.99
C GLY A 219 5.03 0.12 4.94
N ALA A 220 4.03 0.99 4.72
CA ALA A 220 2.78 0.93 5.48
C ALA A 220 1.94 -0.30 5.09
N ARG A 221 1.77 -0.56 3.79
CA ARG A 221 1.02 -1.71 3.27
C ARG A 221 1.56 -3.03 3.78
N ASP A 222 2.88 -3.20 3.80
CA ASP A 222 3.56 -4.42 4.25
C ASP A 222 3.32 -4.72 5.73
N THR A 223 2.85 -3.74 6.49
CA THR A 223 2.47 -3.87 7.90
C THR A 223 0.97 -4.02 8.12
N GLY A 224 0.21 -4.27 7.05
CA GLY A 224 -1.25 -4.50 7.09
C GLY A 224 -2.07 -3.21 7.10
N CYS A 225 -1.41 -2.05 7.15
CA CYS A 225 -2.06 -0.75 7.16
C CYS A 225 -2.74 -0.48 5.81
N GLY A 226 -3.98 -0.01 5.84
CA GLY A 226 -4.60 0.57 4.64
C GLY A 226 -3.95 1.90 4.30
N VAL A 227 -3.72 2.19 3.03
CA VAL A 227 -3.10 3.45 2.60
C VAL A 227 -4.01 4.14 1.60
N VAL A 228 -4.38 5.39 1.89
CA VAL A 228 -5.05 6.27 0.92
C VAL A 228 -4.05 7.33 0.49
N VAL A 229 -3.79 7.42 -0.81
CA VAL A 229 -2.86 8.38 -1.39
C VAL A 229 -3.63 9.39 -2.23
N ASP A 230 -3.56 10.67 -1.87
CA ASP A 230 -4.04 11.77 -2.71
C ASP A 230 -2.96 12.12 -3.72
N LEU A 231 -3.19 11.86 -5.00
CA LEU A 231 -2.18 12.04 -6.04
C LEU A 231 -2.53 13.20 -6.97
N PRO A 232 -1.54 14.03 -7.34
CA PRO A 232 -1.72 14.90 -8.48
C PRO A 232 -1.88 14.04 -9.74
N VAL A 233 -2.89 14.32 -10.57
CA VAL A 233 -3.15 13.55 -11.80
C VAL A 233 -2.02 13.66 -12.83
N ARG A 234 -1.15 14.66 -12.68
CA ARG A 234 0.06 14.87 -13.46
C ARG A 234 1.21 15.01 -12.48
N GLY A 235 2.08 14.02 -12.44
CA GLY A 235 3.25 13.98 -11.57
C GLY A 235 4.04 12.69 -11.82
N THR A 236 5.36 12.78 -11.68
CA THR A 236 6.31 11.67 -11.83
C THR A 236 6.12 10.62 -10.73
N ALA A 237 5.71 11.04 -9.53
CA ALA A 237 5.48 10.16 -8.38
C ALA A 237 4.19 9.33 -8.47
N ALA A 238 3.25 9.67 -9.35
CA ALA A 238 1.95 9.01 -9.41
C ALA A 238 2.02 7.59 -10.02
N GLU A 239 2.84 7.39 -11.05
CA GLU A 239 2.94 6.13 -11.79
C GLU A 239 3.32 4.91 -10.92
N PRO A 240 4.40 4.93 -10.12
CA PRO A 240 4.76 3.78 -9.28
C PRO A 240 3.71 3.48 -8.21
N VAL A 241 3.05 4.50 -7.64
CA VAL A 241 1.98 4.29 -6.65
C VAL A 241 0.73 3.69 -7.30
N LEU A 242 0.36 4.15 -8.49
CA LEU A 242 -0.79 3.61 -9.23
C LEU A 242 -0.56 2.16 -9.68
N ALA A 243 0.69 1.77 -9.93
CA ALA A 243 1.04 0.38 -10.22
C ALA A 243 0.83 -0.55 -9.00
N GLU A 244 0.99 -0.05 -7.79
CA GLU A 244 0.77 -0.78 -6.54
C GLU A 244 -0.67 -0.70 -6.00
N ALA A 245 -1.49 0.21 -6.52
CA ALA A 245 -2.82 0.49 -6.01
C ALA A 245 -3.81 -0.65 -6.28
N ASP A 246 -4.47 -1.15 -5.22
CA ASP A 246 -5.59 -2.10 -5.34
C ASP A 246 -6.84 -1.42 -5.92
N LEU A 247 -6.95 -0.10 -5.77
CA LEU A 247 -8.01 0.71 -6.38
C LEU A 247 -7.49 2.12 -6.72
N ALA A 248 -7.52 2.48 -8.00
CA ALA A 248 -7.33 3.84 -8.46
C ALA A 248 -8.69 4.52 -8.69
N VAL A 249 -8.88 5.71 -8.11
CA VAL A 249 -10.13 6.48 -8.15
C VAL A 249 -9.89 7.81 -8.82
N LEU A 250 -10.61 8.07 -9.91
CA LEU A 250 -10.58 9.37 -10.59
C LEU A 250 -11.91 10.12 -10.35
N LEU A 251 -11.84 11.20 -9.59
CA LEU A 251 -12.98 12.07 -9.32
C LEU A 251 -13.22 13.04 -10.48
N VAL A 252 -14.40 12.96 -11.07
CA VAL A 252 -14.80 13.74 -12.25
C VAL A 252 -15.98 14.62 -11.89
N PRO A 253 -15.77 15.93 -11.64
CA PRO A 253 -16.85 16.89 -11.50
C PRO A 253 -17.77 16.92 -12.74
N ALA A 254 -19.05 17.23 -12.52
CA ALA A 254 -20.07 17.43 -13.54
C ALA A 254 -19.81 18.63 -14.47
N ARG A 255 -18.64 18.69 -15.12
CA ARG A 255 -18.20 19.75 -16.01
C ARG A 255 -17.56 19.16 -17.24
N LEU A 256 -17.85 19.73 -18.42
CA LEU A 256 -17.30 19.26 -19.69
C LEU A 256 -15.76 19.22 -19.69
N ARG A 257 -15.11 20.27 -19.19
CA ARG A 257 -13.64 20.33 -19.10
C ARG A 257 -13.05 19.21 -18.23
N SER A 258 -13.72 18.86 -17.14
CA SER A 258 -13.30 17.76 -16.26
C SER A 258 -13.51 16.41 -16.93
N ALA A 259 -14.65 16.21 -17.61
CA ALA A 259 -14.90 15.00 -18.38
C ALA A 259 -13.89 14.81 -19.53
N ALA A 260 -13.51 15.88 -20.22
CA ALA A 260 -12.48 15.84 -21.27
C ALA A 260 -11.10 15.47 -20.72
N VAL A 261 -10.70 16.04 -19.57
CA VAL A 261 -9.47 15.66 -18.87
C VAL A 261 -9.52 14.19 -18.45
N ALA A 262 -10.63 13.75 -17.87
CA ALA A 262 -10.81 12.36 -17.46
C ALA A 262 -10.70 11.39 -18.64
N ARG A 263 -11.33 11.70 -19.79
CA ARG A 263 -11.17 10.90 -21.02
C ARG A 263 -9.69 10.76 -21.38
N ALA A 264 -8.95 11.86 -21.45
CA ALA A 264 -7.53 11.83 -21.81
C ALA A 264 -6.68 10.98 -20.85
N LEU A 265 -6.97 11.04 -19.54
CA LEU A 265 -6.30 10.23 -18.52
C LEU A 265 -6.69 8.74 -18.60
N LEU A 266 -7.93 8.41 -18.92
CA LEU A 266 -8.40 7.02 -18.91
C LEU A 266 -8.14 6.27 -20.22
N THR A 267 -8.05 6.97 -21.34
CA THR A 267 -7.85 6.36 -22.68
C THR A 267 -6.44 6.53 -23.22
N GLY A 268 -5.54 7.23 -22.52
CA GLY A 268 -4.15 7.36 -22.94
C GLY A 268 -3.41 6.04 -22.80
N GLU A 269 -2.79 5.53 -23.88
CA GLU A 269 -2.11 4.23 -23.92
C GLU A 269 -1.06 4.01 -22.82
N ARG A 270 -0.38 5.09 -22.41
CA ARG A 270 0.64 5.08 -21.35
C ARG A 270 0.21 5.85 -20.11
N SER A 271 -1.09 6.12 -19.96
CA SER A 271 -1.53 6.85 -18.78
C SER A 271 -1.58 5.91 -17.58
N PRO A 272 -0.95 6.27 -16.45
CA PRO A 272 -1.02 5.46 -15.23
C PRO A 272 -2.44 5.43 -14.63
N TRP A 273 -3.32 6.35 -15.04
CA TRP A 273 -4.71 6.39 -14.62
C TRP A 273 -5.64 5.51 -15.46
N SER A 274 -5.13 4.81 -16.48
CA SER A 274 -5.95 3.99 -17.39
C SER A 274 -6.77 2.89 -16.69
N SER A 275 -6.35 2.42 -15.52
CA SER A 275 -7.10 1.45 -14.71
C SER A 275 -8.13 2.08 -13.76
N ALA A 276 -8.14 3.41 -13.62
CA ALA A 276 -8.93 4.08 -12.60
C ALA A 276 -10.44 3.97 -12.84
N VAL A 277 -11.17 3.82 -11.73
CA VAL A 277 -12.63 3.89 -11.72
C VAL A 277 -13.09 5.34 -11.68
N VAL A 278 -14.21 5.62 -12.36
CA VAL A 278 -14.77 6.97 -12.45
C VAL A 278 -15.74 7.20 -11.30
N VAL A 279 -15.49 8.25 -10.52
CA VAL A 279 -16.45 8.77 -9.53
C VAL A 279 -16.99 10.09 -10.05
N PHE A 280 -18.28 10.13 -10.30
CA PHE A 280 -18.96 11.35 -10.74
C PHE A 280 -19.25 12.24 -9.54
N ARG A 281 -18.83 13.50 -9.58
CA ARG A 281 -19.20 14.49 -8.55
C ARG A 281 -20.28 15.43 -9.09
N VAL A 282 -21.42 15.43 -8.42
CA VAL A 282 -22.54 16.30 -8.75
C VAL A 282 -22.16 17.76 -8.51
N LEU A 283 -22.41 18.62 -9.49
CA LEU A 283 -22.36 20.07 -9.33
C LEU A 283 -23.64 20.69 -9.89
N PRO A 284 -24.23 21.70 -9.22
CA PRO A 284 -25.39 22.42 -9.74
C PRO A 284 -25.14 22.99 -11.14
N GLY A 285 -26.09 22.78 -12.06
CA GLY A 285 -25.99 23.23 -13.46
C GLY A 285 -24.95 22.48 -14.30
N GLY A 286 -24.42 21.37 -13.80
CA GLY A 286 -23.41 20.56 -14.48
C GLY A 286 -23.97 19.50 -15.44
N LEU A 287 -23.06 18.76 -16.06
CA LEU A 287 -23.39 17.58 -16.87
C LEU A 287 -24.09 16.51 -16.01
N SER A 288 -25.03 15.78 -16.60
CA SER A 288 -25.58 14.58 -15.99
C SER A 288 -24.53 13.46 -15.91
N ARG A 289 -24.78 12.48 -15.03
CA ARG A 289 -23.96 11.26 -14.91
C ARG A 289 -23.79 10.54 -16.24
N GLY A 290 -24.87 10.43 -17.03
CA GLY A 290 -24.85 9.79 -18.35
C GLY A 290 -23.95 10.55 -19.33
N GLN A 291 -24.09 11.87 -19.42
CA GLN A 291 -23.24 12.70 -20.27
C GLN A 291 -21.76 12.62 -19.88
N VAL A 292 -21.43 12.52 -18.59
CA VAL A 292 -20.05 12.30 -18.16
C VAL A 292 -19.56 10.91 -18.58
N ALA A 293 -20.37 9.86 -18.37
CA ALA A 293 -20.01 8.51 -18.81
C ALA A 293 -19.74 8.46 -20.33
N ASP A 294 -20.59 9.11 -21.13
CA ASP A 294 -20.47 9.18 -22.59
C ASP A 294 -19.20 9.89 -23.03
N VAL A 295 -18.91 11.06 -22.45
CA VAL A 295 -17.70 11.84 -22.79
C VAL A 295 -16.43 11.08 -22.38
N VAL A 296 -16.45 10.46 -21.20
CA VAL A 296 -15.31 9.74 -20.64
C VAL A 296 -15.10 8.40 -21.34
N GLY A 297 -16.15 7.80 -21.91
CA GLY A 297 -16.12 6.48 -22.53
C GLY A 297 -16.02 5.33 -21.52
N ARG A 298 -16.41 5.56 -20.27
CA ARG A 298 -16.38 4.58 -19.18
C ARG A 298 -17.60 4.67 -18.28
N PRO A 299 -18.04 3.54 -17.69
CA PRO A 299 -19.11 3.57 -16.71
C PRO A 299 -18.67 4.34 -15.45
N VAL A 300 -19.57 5.18 -14.95
CA VAL A 300 -19.43 5.81 -13.63
C VAL A 300 -19.70 4.77 -12.56
N VAL A 301 -18.71 4.52 -11.71
CA VAL A 301 -18.77 3.52 -10.63
C VAL A 301 -19.54 4.04 -9.42
N ALA A 302 -19.30 5.28 -9.01
CA ALA A 302 -19.93 5.88 -7.84
C ALA A 302 -20.27 7.35 -8.10
N GLU A 303 -21.19 7.88 -7.28
CA GLU A 303 -21.63 9.26 -7.35
C GLU A 303 -21.43 9.95 -6.00
N LEU A 304 -20.70 11.07 -6.03
CA LEU A 304 -20.56 11.99 -4.91
C LEU A 304 -21.61 13.09 -5.06
N ALA A 305 -22.67 12.97 -4.27
CA ALA A 305 -23.72 13.98 -4.17
C ALA A 305 -23.21 15.30 -3.60
N VAL A 306 -23.98 16.37 -3.77
CA VAL A 306 -23.64 17.69 -3.23
C VAL A 306 -23.63 17.64 -1.70
N ASP A 307 -22.49 17.97 -1.10
CA ASP A 307 -22.35 18.22 0.32
C ASP A 307 -22.09 19.72 0.57
N ARG A 308 -23.09 20.41 1.10
CA ARG A 308 -23.01 21.85 1.40
C ARG A 308 -22.11 22.16 2.59
N SER A 309 -21.84 21.17 3.44
CA SER A 309 -20.98 21.33 4.61
C SER A 309 -19.50 21.19 4.27
N ALA A 310 -19.14 20.51 3.18
CA ALA A 310 -17.77 20.16 2.85
C ALA A 310 -16.82 21.37 2.80
N VAL A 311 -17.19 22.44 2.10
CA VAL A 311 -16.36 23.64 1.99
C VAL A 311 -16.26 24.37 3.33
N PRO A 312 -17.35 24.75 4.02
CA PRO A 312 -17.24 25.39 5.33
C PRO A 312 -16.46 24.57 6.36
N ARG A 313 -16.57 23.23 6.32
CA ARG A 313 -15.82 22.35 7.22
C ARG A 313 -14.33 22.40 6.91
N SER A 314 -13.96 22.28 5.63
CA SER A 314 -12.57 22.43 5.15
C SER A 314 -11.92 23.74 5.62
N GLU A 315 -12.62 24.88 5.50
CA GLU A 315 -12.09 26.18 5.92
C GLU A 315 -11.89 26.31 7.44
N ARG A 316 -12.47 25.41 8.24
CA ARG A 316 -12.32 25.36 9.70
C ARG A 316 -11.39 24.23 10.17
N GLY A 317 -10.74 23.53 9.25
CA GLY A 317 -9.98 22.32 9.58
C GLY A 317 -10.86 21.19 10.12
N GLU A 318 -12.16 21.17 9.78
CA GLU A 318 -13.05 20.08 10.13
C GLU A 318 -13.10 19.08 8.96
N PRO A 319 -12.83 17.78 9.20
CA PRO A 319 -12.86 16.79 8.14
C PRO A 319 -14.26 16.61 7.52
N PRO A 320 -14.37 16.13 6.27
CA PRO A 320 -15.65 15.79 5.67
C PRO A 320 -16.39 14.75 6.52
N SER A 321 -17.72 14.89 6.63
CA SER A 321 -18.53 13.93 7.36
C SER A 321 -18.53 12.59 6.64
N VAL A 322 -18.12 11.53 7.32
CA VAL A 322 -18.17 10.14 6.82
C VAL A 322 -19.29 9.31 7.47
N ALA A 323 -20.29 9.99 8.04
CA ALA A 323 -21.45 9.34 8.63
C ALA A 323 -22.17 8.43 7.60
N ALA A 324 -22.90 7.43 8.09
CA ALA A 324 -23.51 6.42 7.22
C ALA A 324 -24.37 7.00 6.08
N ARG A 325 -25.03 8.14 6.31
CA ARG A 325 -25.93 8.78 5.33
C ARG A 325 -25.34 10.04 4.68
N SER A 326 -24.10 10.43 5.00
CA SER A 326 -23.48 11.59 4.36
C SER A 326 -23.04 11.25 2.92
N PRO A 327 -22.95 12.22 2.00
CA PRO A 327 -22.48 11.99 0.63
C PRO A 327 -21.12 11.29 0.57
N PHE A 328 -20.16 11.76 1.37
CA PHE A 328 -18.83 11.16 1.46
C PHE A 328 -18.85 9.78 2.13
N GLY A 329 -19.65 9.56 3.18
CA GLY A 329 -19.75 8.24 3.81
C GLY A 329 -20.33 7.19 2.86
N LEU A 330 -21.34 7.55 2.06
CA LEU A 330 -21.94 6.67 1.06
C LEU A 330 -20.94 6.27 -0.03
N VAL A 331 -20.27 7.25 -0.64
CA VAL A 331 -19.30 6.99 -1.71
C VAL A 331 -18.09 6.21 -1.18
N SER A 332 -17.61 6.53 0.02
CA SER A 332 -16.48 5.83 0.63
C SER A 332 -16.80 4.36 0.88
N ARG A 333 -17.97 4.03 1.44
CA ARG A 333 -18.35 2.61 1.63
C ARG A 333 -18.46 1.85 0.31
N GLN A 334 -19.01 2.48 -0.72
CA GLN A 334 -19.13 1.86 -2.04
C GLN A 334 -17.75 1.57 -2.66
N LEU A 335 -16.79 2.49 -2.50
CA LEU A 335 -15.43 2.32 -3.01
C LEU A 335 -14.63 1.30 -2.17
N LEU A 336 -14.70 1.38 -0.84
CA LEU A 336 -14.00 0.46 0.05
C LEU A 336 -14.51 -0.99 -0.09
N GLY A 337 -15.79 -1.19 -0.40
CA GLY A 337 -16.35 -2.52 -0.70
C GLY A 337 -15.86 -3.14 -2.01
N ARG A 338 -15.05 -2.42 -2.80
CA ARG A 338 -14.37 -2.97 -3.99
C ARG A 338 -12.97 -3.48 -3.69
N LEU A 339 -12.43 -3.21 -2.50
CA LEU A 339 -11.10 -3.65 -2.13
C LEU A 339 -11.08 -5.17 -1.93
N PRO A 340 -10.02 -5.85 -2.40
CA PRO A 340 -9.88 -7.29 -2.21
C PRO A 340 -9.90 -7.64 -0.71
N GLY A 341 -10.71 -8.64 -0.34
CA GLY A 341 -10.80 -9.12 1.05
C GLY A 341 -11.75 -8.35 1.97
N ARG A 342 -12.35 -7.23 1.54
CA ARG A 342 -13.48 -6.57 2.23
C ARG A 342 -14.78 -6.95 1.51
N ALA A 343 -15.34 -8.12 1.84
CA ALA A 343 -16.69 -8.46 1.41
C ALA A 343 -17.70 -7.47 2.02
N ALA A 344 -18.68 -7.05 1.21
CA ALA A 344 -19.74 -6.10 1.52
C ALA A 344 -20.63 -6.55 2.69
#